data_AF-A0A6C0PAF3-F1
#
_entry.id   AF-A0A6C0PAF3-F1
#
_cell.length_a   1.000
_cell.length_b   1.000
_cell.length_c   1.000
_cell.angle_alpha   90.00
_cell.angle_beta   90.00
_cell.angle_gamma   90.00
#
_symmetry.space_group_name_H-M   'P 1'
#
loop_
_entity.id
_entity.type
_entity.pdbx_description
1 polymer ?
#
loop_
_entity_poly.entity_id
_entity_poly.type
_entity_poly.pdbx_seq_one_letter_code
_entity_poly.pdbx_strand_id
1 'polypeptide(L)'
;MSVFTRGYREAILNELAKCDDVNRLMQGMTTRTHFVLTHTHDESPRPLYLNGPYTADAMNVLVAFIQLESWELEETYGMDQTDVAGVLTQLYGCHVSETPLAKPVEIDLYLNWEEWCGVADQVSALQVFQNERLREVLQKYIDDFNKSVEDPV
;
A
#
# COMPACT_ATOMS: atom_id res chain seq x y z
N MET A 1 13.83 -13.26 -6.88
CA MET A 1 14.69 -12.36 -7.69
C MET A 1 13.86 -11.14 -8.01
N SER A 2 14.07 -10.03 -7.31
CA SER A 2 13.39 -8.77 -7.65
C SER A 2 13.90 -8.29 -9.03
N VAL A 3 12.96 -7.99 -9.92
CA VAL A 3 13.21 -7.60 -11.32
C VAL A 3 13.36 -6.07 -11.45
N PHE A 4 13.31 -5.34 -10.33
CA PHE A 4 13.48 -3.90 -10.35
C PHE A 4 14.96 -3.52 -10.26
N THR A 5 15.53 -3.21 -11.41
CA THR A 5 16.83 -2.54 -11.45
C THR A 5 16.70 -1.18 -10.77
N ARG A 6 17.73 -0.76 -10.03
CA ARG A 6 17.80 0.55 -9.36
C ARG A 6 17.29 1.71 -10.22
N GLY A 7 17.60 1.70 -11.53
CA GLY A 7 17.17 2.73 -12.47
C GLY A 7 15.66 2.76 -12.74
N TYR A 8 14.96 1.62 -12.67
CA TYR A 8 13.50 1.58 -12.80
C TYR A 8 12.81 2.20 -11.58
N ARG A 9 13.30 1.87 -10.37
CA ARG A 9 12.79 2.42 -9.12
C ARG A 9 12.93 3.95 -9.09
N GLU A 10 14.10 4.47 -9.45
CA GLU A 10 14.35 5.91 -9.56
C GLU A 10 13.43 6.57 -10.60
N ALA A 11 13.13 5.91 -11.72
CA ALA A 11 12.22 6.44 -12.72
C ALA A 11 10.78 6.59 -12.20
N ILE A 12 10.25 5.59 -11.47
CA ILE A 12 8.91 5.67 -10.86
C ILE A 12 8.85 6.81 -9.84
N LEU A 13 9.81 6.87 -8.92
CA LEU A 13 9.85 7.90 -7.88
C LEU A 13 9.90 9.30 -8.50
N ASN A 14 10.74 9.49 -9.53
CA ASN A 14 10.83 10.76 -10.23
C ASN A 14 9.51 11.14 -10.94
N GLU A 15 8.74 10.17 -11.43
CA GLU A 15 7.46 10.45 -12.07
C GLU A 15 6.39 10.82 -11.04
N LEU A 16 6.31 10.06 -9.93
CA LEU A 16 5.38 10.35 -8.84
C LEU A 16 5.69 11.69 -8.16
N ALA A 17 6.96 12.05 -8.02
CA ALA A 17 7.39 13.32 -7.42
C ALA A 17 7.00 14.56 -8.25
N LYS A 18 6.67 14.41 -9.54
CA LYS A 18 6.15 15.50 -10.39
C LYS A 18 4.64 15.71 -10.22
N CYS A 19 3.97 14.82 -9.49
CA CYS A 19 2.55 14.89 -9.23
C CYS A 19 2.32 15.54 -7.87
N ASP A 20 1.54 16.62 -7.85
CA ASP A 20 1.27 17.38 -6.63
C ASP A 20 -0.06 16.98 -5.98
N ASP A 21 -0.85 16.15 -6.67
CA ASP A 21 -2.23 15.83 -6.28
C ASP A 21 -2.60 14.41 -6.72
N VAL A 22 -3.06 13.58 -5.78
CA VAL A 22 -3.52 12.21 -6.06
C VAL A 22 -4.67 12.20 -7.08
N ASN A 23 -5.50 13.26 -7.12
CA ASN A 23 -6.57 13.39 -8.10
C ASN A 23 -6.01 13.55 -9.51
N ARG A 24 -4.81 14.09 -9.69
CA ARG A 24 -4.14 14.14 -11.00
C ARG A 24 -3.64 12.78 -11.46
N LEU A 25 -3.25 11.88 -10.55
CA LEU A 25 -3.00 10.47 -10.89
C LEU A 25 -4.28 9.78 -11.39
N MET A 26 -5.44 10.21 -10.86
CA MET A 26 -6.74 9.64 -11.19
C MET A 26 -7.40 10.27 -12.44
N GLN A 27 -7.09 11.54 -12.75
CA GLN A 27 -7.67 12.29 -13.87
C GLN A 27 -7.10 11.82 -15.21
N GLY A 28 -7.77 10.84 -15.83
CA GLY A 28 -7.44 10.30 -17.15
C GLY A 28 -7.64 8.79 -17.26
N MET A 29 -7.80 8.09 -16.14
CA MET A 29 -8.00 6.65 -16.11
C MET A 29 -9.50 6.31 -16.15
N THR A 30 -10.04 6.07 -17.34
CA THR A 30 -11.40 5.52 -17.49
C THR A 30 -11.51 4.06 -17.05
N THR A 31 -10.38 3.39 -16.82
CA THR A 31 -10.30 1.98 -16.43
C THR A 31 -9.70 1.83 -15.04
N ARG A 32 -10.44 1.17 -14.14
CA ARG A 32 -9.91 0.72 -12.85
C ARG A 32 -8.97 -0.46 -13.08
N THR A 33 -7.83 -0.47 -12.40
CA THR A 33 -6.90 -1.59 -12.38
C THR A 33 -7.32 -2.57 -11.29
N HIS A 34 -7.23 -3.87 -11.56
CA HIS A 34 -7.46 -4.92 -10.56
C HIS A 34 -6.14 -5.28 -9.89
N PHE A 35 -6.16 -5.41 -8.58
CA PHE A 35 -5.02 -5.84 -7.78
C PHE A 35 -5.41 -6.98 -6.85
N VAL A 36 -4.40 -7.70 -6.37
CA VAL A 36 -4.52 -8.66 -5.30
C VAL A 36 -3.39 -8.42 -4.30
N LEU A 37 -3.74 -8.20 -3.04
CA LEU A 37 -2.77 -8.14 -1.95
C LEU A 37 -2.53 -9.56 -1.42
N THR A 38 -1.27 -9.91 -1.28
CA THR A 38 -0.80 -11.20 -0.75
C THR A 38 0.26 -10.94 0.31
N HIS A 39 0.62 -11.98 1.07
CA HIS A 39 1.69 -11.89 2.05
C HIS A 39 2.46 -13.22 2.08
N THR A 40 3.75 -13.17 1.76
CA THR A 40 4.61 -14.36 1.65
C THR A 40 4.63 -15.21 2.93
N HIS A 41 4.44 -14.60 4.10
CA HIS A 41 4.44 -15.31 5.39
C HIS A 41 3.08 -15.74 5.91
N ASP A 42 2.00 -15.63 5.12
CA ASP A 42 0.72 -16.20 5.49
C ASP A 42 0.83 -17.73 5.67
N GLU A 43 0.33 -18.26 6.79
CA GLU A 43 0.27 -19.73 7.02
C GLU A 43 -0.60 -20.45 5.97
N SER A 44 -1.60 -19.74 5.44
CA SER A 44 -2.46 -20.18 4.35
C SER A 44 -2.78 -18.98 3.45
N PRO A 45 -2.80 -19.12 2.11
CA PRO A 45 -3.06 -17.98 1.22
C PRO A 45 -4.38 -17.27 1.53
N ARG A 46 -4.31 -15.97 1.85
CA ARG A 46 -5.47 -15.08 2.08
C ARG A 46 -5.47 -13.91 1.08
N PRO A 47 -5.65 -14.17 -0.23
CA PRO A 47 -5.61 -13.10 -1.22
C PRO A 47 -6.77 -12.12 -1.01
N LEU A 48 -6.45 -10.83 -0.99
CA LEU A 48 -7.44 -9.76 -0.90
C LEU A 48 -7.49 -8.98 -2.22
N TYR A 49 -8.61 -9.09 -2.93
CA TYR A 49 -8.77 -8.47 -4.24
C TYR A 49 -9.31 -7.04 -4.09
N LEU A 50 -8.74 -6.10 -4.84
CA LEU A 50 -9.23 -4.73 -4.90
C LEU A 50 -9.22 -4.17 -6.32
N ASN A 51 -10.02 -3.15 -6.55
CA ASN A 51 -9.97 -2.32 -7.74
C ASN A 51 -9.65 -0.88 -7.35
N GLY A 52 -8.76 -0.25 -8.10
CA GLY A 52 -8.27 1.09 -7.79
C GLY A 52 -8.02 1.94 -9.04
N PRO A 53 -7.98 3.27 -8.89
CA PRO A 53 -7.77 4.22 -9.98
C PRO A 53 -6.27 4.44 -10.29
N TYR A 54 -5.41 3.46 -9.98
CA TYR A 54 -3.95 3.60 -10.05
C TYR A 54 -3.36 2.66 -11.11
N THR A 55 -2.17 3.03 -11.60
CA THR A 55 -1.30 2.09 -12.33
C THR A 55 -0.70 1.06 -11.37
N ALA A 56 -0.14 -0.01 -11.93
CA ALA A 56 0.59 -1.02 -11.15
C ALA A 56 1.69 -0.38 -10.28
N ASP A 57 2.53 0.47 -10.88
CA ASP A 57 3.66 1.11 -10.20
C ASP A 57 3.17 2.06 -9.10
N ALA A 58 2.19 2.91 -9.39
CA ALA A 58 1.67 3.87 -8.40
C ALA A 58 1.06 3.16 -7.19
N MET A 59 0.30 2.07 -7.40
CA MET A 59 -0.23 1.26 -6.31
C MET A 59 0.89 0.60 -5.51
N ASN A 60 1.91 0.07 -6.18
CA ASN A 60 3.03 -0.60 -5.53
C ASN A 60 3.80 0.35 -4.60
N VAL A 61 4.03 1.60 -5.02
CA VAL A 61 4.68 2.62 -4.16
C VAL A 61 3.73 3.14 -3.09
N LEU A 62 2.43 3.27 -3.38
CA LEU A 62 1.44 3.71 -2.39
C LEU A 62 1.32 2.71 -1.24
N VAL A 63 1.33 1.40 -1.53
CA VAL A 63 1.35 0.36 -0.48
C VAL A 63 2.60 0.48 0.38
N ALA A 64 3.78 0.64 -0.24
CA ALA A 64 5.02 0.84 0.50
C ALA A 64 4.98 2.10 1.38
N PHE A 65 4.44 3.20 0.84
CA PHE A 65 4.24 4.44 1.58
C PHE A 65 3.38 4.22 2.83
N ILE A 66 2.25 3.52 2.70
CA ILE A 66 1.37 3.19 3.84
C ILE A 66 2.10 2.34 4.89
N GLN A 67 2.86 1.31 4.46
CA GLN A 67 3.62 0.46 5.37
C GLN A 67 4.70 1.24 6.12
N LEU A 68 5.40 2.16 5.45
CA LEU A 68 6.42 3.02 6.06
C LEU A 68 5.81 4.01 7.05
N GLU A 69 4.73 4.68 6.69
CA GLU A 69 4.03 5.59 7.61
C GLU A 69 3.49 4.85 8.85
N SER A 70 3.09 3.59 8.69
CA SER A 70 2.71 2.73 9.82
C SER A 70 3.90 2.38 10.71
N TRP A 71 5.03 2.01 10.11
CA TRP A 71 6.28 1.70 10.82
C TRP A 71 6.78 2.89 11.66
N GLU A 72 6.69 4.12 11.12
CA GLU A 72 7.06 5.35 11.84
C GLU A 72 6.15 5.65 13.05
N LEU A 73 4.93 5.10 13.08
CA LEU A 73 4.02 5.23 14.21
C LEU A 73 4.26 4.16 15.27
N GLU A 74 4.47 2.91 14.85
CA GLU A 74 4.73 1.77 15.72
C GLU A 74 5.57 0.71 14.98
N GLU A 75 6.86 0.62 15.31
CA GLU A 75 7.81 -0.27 14.65
C GLU A 75 7.48 -1.76 14.85
N THR A 76 6.75 -2.11 15.91
CA THR A 76 6.38 -3.50 16.17
C THR A 76 5.12 -3.95 15.40
N TYR A 77 4.42 -3.01 14.76
CA TYR A 77 3.17 -3.28 14.08
C TYR A 77 3.41 -3.62 12.60
N GLY A 78 3.27 -4.91 12.28
CA GLY A 78 3.29 -5.41 10.91
C GLY A 78 1.88 -5.38 10.30
N MET A 79 1.64 -4.44 9.38
CA MET A 79 0.35 -4.34 8.68
C MET A 79 0.04 -5.60 7.85
N ASP A 80 -1.17 -6.12 7.99
CA ASP A 80 -1.66 -7.22 7.16
C ASP A 80 -2.37 -6.71 5.87
N GLN A 81 -2.77 -7.62 4.99
CA GLN A 81 -3.47 -7.24 3.75
C GLN A 81 -4.81 -6.54 4.00
N THR A 82 -5.50 -6.88 5.09
CA THR A 82 -6.79 -6.32 5.48
C THR A 82 -6.64 -4.86 5.89
N ASP A 83 -5.60 -4.55 6.67
CA ASP A 83 -5.31 -3.21 7.15
C ASP A 83 -4.94 -2.29 5.99
N VAL A 84 -4.02 -2.75 5.12
CA VAL A 84 -3.62 -2.01 3.92
C VAL A 84 -4.82 -1.75 3.01
N ALA A 85 -5.65 -2.77 2.75
CA ALA A 85 -6.87 -2.61 1.96
C ALA A 85 -7.85 -1.61 2.60
N GLY A 86 -7.98 -1.64 3.92
CA GLY A 86 -8.81 -0.71 4.67
C GLY A 86 -8.35 0.75 4.50
N VAL A 87 -7.05 1.01 4.59
CA VAL A 87 -6.48 2.35 4.33
C VAL A 87 -6.72 2.77 2.87
N LEU A 88 -6.40 1.89 1.92
CA LEU A 88 -6.59 2.14 0.48
C LEU A 88 -8.04 2.48 0.14
N THR A 89 -9.01 1.79 0.76
CA THR A 89 -10.43 2.04 0.53
C THR A 89 -10.91 3.33 1.20
N GLN A 90 -10.47 3.61 2.42
CA GLN A 90 -10.93 4.80 3.16
C GLN A 90 -10.37 6.10 2.61
N LEU A 91 -9.12 6.11 2.13
CA LEU A 91 -8.40 7.34 1.81
C LEU A 91 -8.02 7.49 0.34
N TYR A 92 -7.89 6.39 -0.39
CA TYR A 92 -7.29 6.38 -1.73
C TYR A 92 -8.24 5.84 -2.81
N GLY A 93 -9.55 5.79 -2.53
CA GLY A 93 -10.57 5.47 -3.54
C GLY A 93 -10.52 4.04 -4.10
N CYS A 94 -9.84 3.11 -3.41
CA CYS A 94 -9.84 1.70 -3.77
C CYS A 94 -11.10 1.01 -3.24
N HIS A 95 -11.48 -0.10 -3.86
CA HIS A 95 -12.66 -0.86 -3.44
C HIS A 95 -12.29 -2.34 -3.36
N VAL A 96 -12.56 -2.96 -2.21
CA VAL A 96 -12.41 -4.41 -2.04
C VAL A 96 -13.44 -5.13 -2.90
N SER A 97 -13.03 -6.24 -3.52
CA SER A 97 -13.88 -7.12 -4.29
C SER A 97 -14.19 -8.38 -3.49
N GLU A 98 -15.48 -8.71 -3.35
CA GLU A 98 -15.93 -9.94 -2.67
C GLU A 98 -15.60 -11.20 -3.49
N THR A 99 -15.41 -11.04 -4.80
CA THR A 99 -15.08 -12.14 -5.72
C THR A 99 -13.70 -11.96 -6.34
N PRO A 100 -13.00 -13.04 -6.71
CA PRO A 100 -11.75 -12.95 -7.45
C PRO A 100 -11.87 -12.13 -8.72
N LEU A 101 -10.92 -11.23 -8.94
CA LEU A 101 -10.87 -10.39 -10.13
C LEU A 101 -10.06 -11.05 -11.25
N ALA A 102 -10.44 -10.81 -12.50
CA ALA A 102 -9.68 -11.31 -13.63
C ALA A 102 -8.38 -10.51 -13.81
N LYS A 103 -7.25 -11.23 -13.97
CA LYS A 103 -5.90 -10.70 -14.23
C LYS A 103 -5.48 -9.59 -13.24
N PRO A 104 -5.53 -9.85 -11.92
CA PRO A 104 -5.09 -8.86 -10.94
C PRO A 104 -3.57 -8.70 -11.00
N VAL A 105 -3.11 -7.48 -10.77
CA VAL A 105 -1.69 -7.21 -10.47
C VAL A 105 -1.45 -7.60 -9.01
N GLU A 106 -0.50 -8.50 -8.78
CA GLU A 106 -0.15 -8.93 -7.44
C GLU A 106 0.78 -7.92 -6.75
N ILE A 107 0.47 -7.62 -5.48
CA ILE A 107 1.34 -6.87 -4.57
C ILE A 107 1.47 -7.72 -3.31
N ASP A 108 2.60 -8.41 -3.19
CA ASP A 108 2.98 -9.09 -1.97
C ASP A 108 3.56 -8.09 -0.98
N LEU A 109 2.95 -7.95 0.20
CA LEU A 109 3.33 -6.93 1.18
C LEU A 109 4.75 -7.10 1.74
N TYR A 110 5.22 -8.34 1.89
CA TYR A 110 6.57 -8.60 2.38
C TYR A 110 7.61 -8.25 1.31
N LEU A 111 7.38 -8.69 0.07
CA LEU A 111 8.29 -8.35 -1.03
C LEU A 111 8.26 -6.86 -1.36
N ASN A 112 7.11 -6.20 -1.19
CA ASN A 112 6.97 -4.76 -1.35
C ASN A 112 7.80 -4.01 -0.29
N TRP A 113 7.70 -4.40 0.98
CA TRP A 113 8.55 -3.85 2.04
C TRP A 113 10.04 -3.99 1.71
N GLU A 114 10.50 -5.20 1.39
CA GLU A 114 11.92 -5.47 1.08
C GLU A 114 12.44 -4.63 -0.10
N GLU A 115 11.59 -4.31 -1.07
CA GLU A 115 11.96 -3.50 -2.24
C GLU A 115 12.15 -2.01 -1.90
N TRP A 116 11.31 -1.48 -1.01
CA TRP A 116 11.17 -0.04 -0.79
C TRP A 116 11.76 0.47 0.52
N CYS A 117 11.95 -0.39 1.54
CA CYS A 117 12.48 0.01 2.85
C CYS A 117 13.87 0.66 2.76
N GLY A 118 14.71 0.23 1.82
CA GLY A 118 16.04 0.81 1.59
C GLY A 118 16.04 2.22 0.97
N VAL A 119 14.88 2.74 0.56
CA VAL A 119 14.67 4.10 0.06
C VAL A 119 13.49 4.79 0.74
N ALA A 120 13.22 4.42 2.01
CA ALA A 120 12.10 4.93 2.79
C ALA A 120 11.96 6.46 2.72
N ASP A 121 13.05 7.21 2.95
CA ASP A 121 13.06 8.68 2.88
C ASP A 121 12.49 9.24 1.57
N GLN A 122 12.78 8.58 0.44
CA GLN A 122 12.31 9.02 -0.88
C GLN A 122 10.84 8.70 -1.08
N VAL A 123 10.37 7.57 -0.56
CA VAL A 123 8.97 7.16 -0.63
C VAL A 123 8.13 8.07 0.27
N SER A 124 8.50 8.24 1.54
CA SER A 124 7.77 9.09 2.50
C SER A 124 7.75 10.57 2.10
N ALA A 125 8.74 11.04 1.32
CA ALA A 125 8.74 12.40 0.79
C ALA A 125 7.70 12.66 -0.33
N LEU A 126 7.07 11.62 -0.89
CA LEU A 126 6.11 11.74 -2.00
C LEU A 126 4.83 12.46 -1.57
N GLN A 127 4.75 13.75 -1.88
CA GLN A 127 3.60 14.61 -1.57
C GLN A 127 2.28 14.10 -2.15
N VAL A 128 2.33 13.41 -3.30
CA VAL A 128 1.15 12.87 -3.98
C VAL A 128 0.37 11.85 -3.14
N PHE A 129 1.03 11.17 -2.19
CA PHE A 129 0.39 10.18 -1.31
C PHE A 129 0.05 10.73 0.08
N GLN A 130 0.53 11.93 0.41
CA GLN A 130 0.24 12.56 1.70
C GLN A 130 -1.27 12.80 1.85
N ASN A 131 -1.80 12.38 3.00
CA ASN A 131 -3.21 12.56 3.34
C ASN A 131 -3.31 12.90 4.83
N GLU A 132 -3.94 14.03 5.16
CA GLU A 132 -4.03 14.53 6.54
C GLU A 132 -4.70 13.55 7.51
N ARG A 133 -5.53 12.63 6.99
CA ARG A 133 -6.24 11.62 7.77
C ARG A 133 -5.51 10.29 7.89
N LEU A 134 -4.39 10.09 7.17
CA LEU A 134 -3.68 8.82 7.14
C LEU A 134 -3.23 8.40 8.54
N ARG A 135 -2.58 9.30 9.27
CA ARG A 135 -2.11 9.04 10.64
C ARG A 135 -3.24 8.60 11.57
N GLU A 136 -4.40 9.25 11.50
CA GLU A 136 -5.57 8.89 12.31
C GLU A 136 -6.09 7.49 11.98
N VAL A 137 -6.13 7.13 10.69
CA VAL A 137 -6.59 5.81 10.25
C VAL A 137 -5.60 4.73 10.68
N LEU A 138 -4.30 4.94 10.48
CA LEU A 138 -3.26 3.99 10.89
C LEU A 138 -3.25 3.77 12.40
N GLN A 139 -3.38 4.84 13.19
CA GLN A 139 -3.42 4.74 14.65
C GLN A 139 -4.56 3.83 15.14
N LYS A 140 -5.72 3.83 14.47
CA LYS A 140 -6.83 2.94 14.85
C LYS A 140 -6.45 1.47 14.70
N TYR A 141 -5.79 1.12 13.59
CA TYR A 141 -5.33 -0.25 13.37
C TYR A 141 -4.27 -0.67 14.40
N ILE A 142 -3.32 0.22 14.71
CA ILE A 142 -2.29 0.00 15.74
C ILE A 142 -2.92 -0.20 17.13
N ASP A 143 -3.88 0.65 17.50
CA ASP A 143 -4.57 0.58 18.80
C ASP A 143 -5.36 -0.74 18.93
N ASP A 144 -6.00 -1.20 17.87
CA ASP A 144 -6.75 -2.45 17.86
C ASP A 144 -5.81 -3.68 17.91
N PHE A 145 -4.66 -3.62 17.24
CA PHE A 145 -3.60 -4.62 17.38
C PHE A 145 -3.09 -4.71 18.82
N ASN A 146 -2.74 -3.58 19.43
CA ASN A 146 -2.20 -3.55 20.80
C ASN A 146 -3.18 -4.15 21.82
N LYS A 147 -4.48 -3.85 21.71
CA LYS A 147 -5.52 -4.47 22.56
C LYS A 147 -5.56 -5.99 22.40
N SER A 148 -5.41 -6.50 21.17
CA SER A 148 -5.43 -7.94 20.90
C SER A 148 -4.23 -8.69 21.49
N VAL A 149 -3.10 -7.98 21.67
CA VAL A 149 -1.87 -8.53 22.28
C VAL A 149 -1.95 -8.51 23.81
N GLU A 150 -2.56 -7.47 24.40
CA GLU A 150 -2.73 -7.34 25.85
C GLU A 150 -3.75 -8.32 26.42
N ASP A 151 -4.83 -8.62 25.68
CA ASP A 151 -5.88 -9.57 26.06
C ASP A 151 -5.96 -10.78 25.10
N PRO A 152 -4.99 -11.71 25.13
CA PRO A 152 -5.04 -12.90 24.30
C PRO A 152 -6.19 -13.82 24.78
N VAL A 153 -7.20 -14.00 23.91
CA VAL A 153 -8.36 -14.89 24.13
C VAL A 153 -7.94 -16.35 24.22
#